data_AF-A0A9I9D195-F1
#
_entry.id   AF-A0A9I9D195-F1
#
_cell.length_a   1.000
_cell.length_b   1.000
_cell.length_c   1.000
_cell.angle_alpha   90.00
_cell.angle_beta   90.00
_cell.angle_gamma   90.00
#
_symmetry.space_group_name_H-M   'P 1'
#
loop_
_entity.id
_entity.type
_entity.pdbx_description
1 polymer ?
#
loop_
_entity_poly.entity_id
_entity_poly.type
_entity_poly.pdbx_seq_one_letter_code
_entity_poly.pdbx_strand_id
1 'polypeptide(L)'
;MLQRNWLFKREVGLKCTFLRMSVIRTFSAVGMDPTIMVVGPAIAILASIKAAGHEPNDIYLFEIKEAFASQFVYCRNKLGLYSEKINVNGRAITIVHPLGATAYLAI
;
A
#
# COMPACT_ATOMS: atom_id res chain seq x y z
N MET A 1 -10.21 -15.20 25.01
CA MET A 1 -10.13 -14.02 24.12
C MET A 1 -9.72 -14.53 22.74
N LEU A 2 -10.68 -14.75 21.83
CA LEU A 2 -10.40 -15.35 20.51
C LEU A 2 -9.74 -14.29 19.60
N GLN A 3 -8.48 -14.50 19.22
CA GLN A 3 -7.87 -13.75 18.13
C GLN A 3 -8.63 -14.07 16.85
N ARG A 4 -9.47 -13.12 16.40
CA ARG A 4 -10.11 -13.20 15.08
C ARG A 4 -9.04 -12.86 14.04
N ASN A 5 -8.57 -13.88 13.33
CA ASN A 5 -7.81 -13.66 12.09
C ASN A 5 -8.78 -13.14 11.04
N TRP A 6 -8.51 -11.98 10.45
CA TRP A 6 -9.34 -11.35 9.42
C TRP A 6 -8.90 -11.72 7.99
N LEU A 7 -7.81 -12.49 7.87
CA LEU A 7 -7.31 -13.05 6.63
C LEU A 7 -7.51 -14.57 6.62
N PHE A 8 -8.07 -15.07 5.53
CA PHE A 8 -8.36 -16.49 5.35
C PHE A 8 -7.87 -16.99 3.99
N LYS A 9 -7.50 -18.26 3.91
CA LYS A 9 -7.39 -18.94 2.61
C LYS A 9 -8.76 -18.89 1.92
N ARG A 10 -8.77 -18.74 0.60
CA ARG A 10 -9.99 -18.60 -0.22
C ARG A 10 -11.03 -19.69 0.08
N GLU A 11 -10.59 -20.93 0.26
CA GLU A 11 -11.46 -22.08 0.57
C GLU A 11 -12.17 -21.96 1.91
N VAL A 12 -11.49 -21.39 2.92
CA VAL A 12 -12.05 -21.19 4.27
C VAL A 12 -13.03 -20.01 4.26
N GLY A 13 -12.67 -18.93 3.57
CA GLY A 13 -13.52 -17.74 3.44
C GLY A 13 -14.78 -17.94 2.61
N LEU A 14 -14.89 -19.01 1.82
CA LEU A 14 -16.14 -19.38 1.11
C LEU A 14 -17.11 -20.19 1.99
N LYS A 15 -16.57 -20.91 3.00
CA LYS A 15 -17.38 -21.73 3.93
C LYS A 15 -17.99 -20.88 5.04
N CYS A 16 -17.27 -19.85 5.47
CA CYS A 16 -17.79 -18.84 6.38
C CYS A 16 -18.48 -17.78 5.52
N THR A 17 -19.74 -17.44 5.80
CA THR A 17 -20.63 -16.54 5.03
C THR A 17 -20.16 -15.08 4.93
N PHE A 18 -18.86 -14.81 5.07
CA PHE A 18 -18.26 -13.49 5.01
C PHE A 18 -18.18 -12.98 3.57
N LEU A 19 -18.55 -11.72 3.38
CA LEU A 19 -18.32 -11.00 2.14
C LEU A 19 -16.81 -10.78 1.96
N ARG A 20 -16.28 -11.19 0.80
CA ARG A 20 -14.89 -10.97 0.45
C ARG A 20 -14.70 -9.53 -0.03
N MET A 21 -13.97 -8.73 0.75
CA MET A 21 -13.71 -7.32 0.42
C MET A 21 -12.59 -7.14 -0.61
N SER A 22 -11.48 -7.87 -0.48
CA SER A 22 -10.33 -7.79 -1.38
C SER A 22 -9.48 -9.07 -1.35
N VAL A 23 -8.51 -9.18 -2.26
CA VAL A 23 -7.55 -10.30 -2.34
C VAL A 23 -6.15 -9.72 -2.39
N ILE A 24 -5.27 -10.16 -1.49
CA ILE A 24 -3.84 -9.83 -1.55
C ILE A 24 -3.21 -10.60 -2.71
N ARG A 25 -2.66 -9.88 -3.69
CA ARG A 25 -2.00 -10.47 -4.86
C ARG A 25 -0.51 -10.66 -4.62
N THR A 26 0.17 -9.61 -4.17
CA THR A 26 1.60 -9.59 -3.97
C THR A 26 1.98 -8.74 -2.77
N PHE A 27 3.19 -9.00 -2.27
CA PHE A 27 3.86 -8.21 -1.26
C PHE A 27 5.33 -8.13 -1.65
N SER A 28 5.95 -6.96 -1.51
CA SER A 28 7.37 -6.79 -1.76
C SER A 28 8.01 -5.92 -0.70
N ALA A 29 9.21 -6.30 -0.30
CA ALA A 29 10.07 -5.53 0.58
C ALA A 29 11.40 -5.30 -0.12
N VAL A 30 11.94 -4.07 -0.02
CA VAL A 30 13.20 -3.69 -0.64
C VAL A 30 14.12 -3.08 0.42
N GLY A 31 15.36 -3.56 0.46
CA GLY A 31 16.41 -2.97 1.27
C GLY A 31 17.12 -1.86 0.50
N MET A 32 17.52 -0.80 1.19
CA MET A 32 18.27 0.31 0.60
C MET A 32 19.15 1.01 1.61
N ASP A 33 20.05 1.84 1.10
CA ASP A 33 20.90 2.69 1.92
C ASP A 33 20.04 3.65 2.78
N PRO A 34 20.26 3.69 4.10
CA PRO A 34 19.46 4.50 5.02
C PRO A 34 19.52 6.00 4.72
N THR A 35 20.58 6.49 4.08
CA THR A 35 20.73 7.91 3.72
C THR A 35 19.72 8.36 2.66
N ILE A 36 19.21 7.43 1.85
CA ILE A 36 18.24 7.69 0.77
C ILE A 36 16.91 6.96 0.98
N MET A 37 16.64 6.46 2.18
CA MET A 37 15.46 5.64 2.52
C MET A 37 14.12 6.22 2.02
N VAL A 38 14.06 7.54 1.86
CA VAL A 38 12.94 8.30 1.28
C VAL A 38 12.47 7.75 -0.08
N VAL A 39 13.34 7.11 -0.88
CA VAL A 39 12.98 6.53 -2.19
C VAL A 39 12.36 5.12 -2.09
N GLY A 40 12.38 4.53 -0.89
CA GLY A 40 11.81 3.23 -0.50
C GLY A 40 10.52 2.86 -1.19
N PRO A 41 9.46 3.65 -0.93
CA PRO A 41 8.12 3.29 -1.38
C PRO A 41 8.00 3.20 -2.89
N ALA A 42 8.64 4.11 -3.65
CA ALA A 42 8.58 4.08 -5.12
C ALA A 42 9.13 2.76 -5.69
N ILE A 43 10.25 2.28 -5.15
CA ILE A 43 10.89 1.04 -5.61
C ILE A 43 10.06 -0.17 -5.18
N ALA A 44 9.56 -0.19 -3.94
CA ALA A 44 8.73 -1.27 -3.41
C ALA A 44 7.41 -1.44 -4.18
N ILE A 45 6.78 -0.31 -4.55
CA ILE A 45 5.52 -0.28 -5.32
C ILE A 45 5.75 -0.86 -6.71
N LEU A 46 6.79 -0.41 -7.43
CA LEU A 46 7.13 -0.95 -8.75
C LEU A 46 7.44 -2.45 -8.70
N ALA A 47 8.17 -2.90 -7.67
CA ALA A 47 8.46 -4.32 -7.47
C ALA A 47 7.18 -5.14 -7.24
N SER A 48 6.25 -4.63 -6.43
CA SER A 48 4.98 -5.32 -6.12
C SER A 48 4.06 -5.41 -7.34
N ILE A 49 3.98 -4.34 -8.13
CA ILE A 49 3.19 -4.27 -9.37
C ILE A 49 3.76 -5.25 -10.41
N LYS A 50 5.07 -5.23 -10.60
CA LYS A 50 5.75 -6.18 -11.50
C LYS A 50 5.57 -7.62 -11.07
N ALA A 51 5.68 -7.91 -9.77
CA ALA A 51 5.45 -9.25 -9.23
C ALA A 51 3.98 -9.70 -9.44
N ALA A 52 3.03 -8.77 -9.49
CA ALA A 52 1.63 -9.06 -9.78
C ALA A 52 1.36 -9.24 -11.29
N GLY A 53 2.35 -8.99 -12.15
CA GLY A 53 2.20 -9.06 -13.60
C GLY A 53 1.39 -7.90 -14.19
N HIS A 54 1.38 -6.75 -13.52
CA HIS A 54 0.67 -5.54 -13.94
C HIS A 54 1.64 -4.42 -14.29
N GLU A 55 1.15 -3.43 -15.01
CA GLU A 55 1.80 -2.14 -15.20
C GLU A 55 1.24 -1.09 -14.24
N PRO A 56 1.98 -0.02 -13.91
CA PRO A 56 1.49 1.03 -13.00
C PRO A 56 0.14 1.66 -13.42
N ASN A 57 -0.14 1.68 -14.73
CA ASN A 57 -1.40 2.22 -15.27
C ASN A 57 -2.61 1.31 -15.03
N ASP A 58 -2.40 0.02 -14.80
CA ASP A 58 -3.46 -0.95 -14.50
C ASP A 58 -4.00 -0.78 -13.07
N ILE A 59 -3.27 -0.06 -12.22
CA ILE A 59 -3.66 0.20 -10.84
C ILE A 59 -4.67 1.35 -10.81
N TYR A 60 -5.82 1.07 -10.19
CA TYR A 60 -6.91 2.02 -10.08
C TYR A 60 -6.68 3.06 -8.98
N LEU A 61 -6.12 2.65 -7.84
CA LEU A 61 -5.96 3.47 -6.65
C LEU A 61 -4.66 3.11 -5.93
N PHE A 62 -3.96 4.14 -5.47
CA PHE A 62 -2.71 4.03 -4.72
C PHE A 62 -2.88 4.67 -3.34
N GLU A 63 -2.66 3.87 -2.30
CA GLU A 63 -2.51 4.38 -0.94
C GLU A 63 -1.02 4.42 -0.60
N ILE A 64 -0.46 5.63 -0.52
CA ILE A 64 0.95 5.88 -0.22
C ILE A 64 1.01 6.65 1.09
N LYS A 65 1.61 6.01 2.11
CA LYS A 65 1.90 6.66 3.40
C LYS A 65 2.71 7.93 3.18
N GLU A 66 2.20 9.05 3.66
CA GLU A 66 2.85 10.37 3.59
C GLU A 66 3.68 10.61 4.85
N ALA A 67 4.80 9.90 4.98
CA ALA A 67 5.69 10.12 6.14
C ALA A 67 6.33 11.52 6.10
N PHE A 68 6.66 12.00 4.90
CA PHE A 68 7.17 13.34 4.63
C PHE A 68 6.65 13.82 3.27
N ALA A 69 6.40 15.12 3.11
CA ALA A 69 5.92 15.67 1.83
C ALA A 69 6.93 15.46 0.69
N SER A 70 8.23 15.58 0.97
CA SER A 70 9.31 15.33 0.00
C SER A 70 9.32 13.89 -0.51
N GLN A 71 9.09 12.92 0.39
CA GLN A 71 8.97 11.51 0.07
C GLN A 71 7.77 11.24 -0.85
N PHE A 72 6.62 11.80 -0.50
CA PHE A 72 5.39 11.63 -1.28
C PHE A 72 5.54 12.20 -2.70
N VAL A 73 6.03 13.44 -2.82
CA VAL A 73 6.24 14.08 -4.13
C VAL A 73 7.24 13.29 -4.97
N TYR A 74 8.33 12.79 -4.36
CA TYR A 74 9.27 11.93 -5.06
C TYR A 74 8.59 10.67 -5.61
N CYS A 75 7.83 9.96 -4.78
CA CYS A 75 7.14 8.72 -5.19
C CYS A 75 6.11 8.99 -6.28
N ARG A 76 5.33 10.07 -6.16
CA ARG A 76 4.37 10.52 -7.17
C ARG A 76 5.04 10.72 -8.52
N ASN A 77 6.12 11.51 -8.54
CA ASN A 77 6.83 11.84 -9.78
C ASN A 77 7.52 10.61 -10.38
N LYS A 78 8.12 9.76 -9.54
CA LYS A 78 8.84 8.55 -9.99
C LYS A 78 7.91 7.49 -10.58
N LEU A 79 6.72 7.35 -10.01
CA LEU A 79 5.70 6.41 -10.49
C LEU A 79 4.87 6.98 -11.66
N GLY A 80 5.10 8.25 -12.05
CA GLY A 80 4.34 8.92 -13.11
C GLY A 80 2.86 9.15 -12.76
N LEU A 81 2.54 9.16 -11.46
CA LEU A 81 1.16 9.22 -10.97
C LEU A 81 0.71 10.68 -10.81
N TYR A 82 0.29 11.31 -11.91
CA TYR A 82 -0.24 12.68 -11.89
C TYR A 82 -1.77 12.73 -11.73
N SER A 83 -2.43 11.59 -11.74
CA SER A 83 -3.89 11.45 -11.66
C SER A 83 -4.42 11.52 -10.22
N GLU A 84 -5.71 11.82 -10.09
CA GLU A 84 -6.54 11.77 -8.86
C GLU A 84 -6.68 10.34 -8.25
N LYS A 85 -5.70 9.46 -8.46
CA LYS A 85 -5.71 8.05 -8.02
C LYS A 85 -4.94 7.81 -6.73
N ILE A 86 -4.25 8.81 -6.18
CA ILE A 86 -3.44 8.66 -4.97
C ILE A 86 -4.18 9.26 -3.77
N ASN A 87 -4.30 8.50 -2.68
CA ASN A 87 -4.82 8.95 -1.38
C ASN A 87 -6.18 9.66 -1.52
N VAL A 88 -7.11 9.06 -2.25
CA VAL A 88 -8.40 9.68 -2.64
C VAL A 88 -9.33 9.93 -1.46
N ASN A 89 -9.22 9.12 -0.41
CA ASN A 89 -10.06 9.21 0.79
C ASN A 89 -9.45 10.06 1.91
N GLY A 90 -8.22 10.57 1.74
CA GLY A 90 -7.58 11.41 2.74
C GLY A 90 -6.07 11.26 2.79
N ARG A 91 -5.39 12.38 3.04
CA ARG A 91 -3.94 12.51 3.12
C ARG A 91 -3.46 12.17 4.52
N ALA A 92 -2.52 11.23 4.64
CA ALA A 92 -1.90 10.85 5.91
C ALA A 92 -1.17 12.01 6.61
N ILE A 93 -0.91 13.13 5.92
CA ILE A 93 -0.47 14.39 6.53
C ILE A 93 -1.44 14.89 7.63
N THR A 94 -2.73 14.52 7.59
CA THR A 94 -3.74 14.98 8.57
C THR A 94 -3.92 14.03 9.77
N ILE A 95 -3.40 12.80 9.72
CA ILE A 95 -3.59 11.78 10.79
C ILE A 95 -2.24 11.50 11.45
N VAL A 96 -2.07 11.99 12.68
CA VAL A 96 -0.87 11.80 13.51
C VAL A 96 -0.55 10.32 13.75
N HIS A 97 0.75 10.05 13.79
CA HIS A 97 1.46 8.78 13.65
C HIS A 97 1.41 7.85 14.89
N PRO A 98 0.79 6.68 14.79
CA PRO A 98 1.27 5.47 15.47
C PRO A 98 2.16 4.68 14.50
N LEU A 99 3.47 4.64 14.76
CA LEU A 99 4.53 4.02 13.93
C LEU A 99 4.17 2.60 13.43
N GLY A 100 3.43 1.81 14.22
CA GLY A 100 3.04 0.44 13.89
C GLY A 100 1.66 0.25 13.25
N ALA A 101 0.74 1.21 13.36
CA ALA A 101 -0.64 1.02 12.89
C ALA A 101 -0.90 1.62 11.50
N THR A 102 0.03 2.38 10.93
CA THR A 102 -0.19 3.06 9.63
C THR A 102 -0.40 2.07 8.47
N ALA A 103 0.22 0.89 8.52
CA ALA A 103 -0.02 -0.14 7.49
C ALA A 103 -1.45 -0.70 7.52
N TYR A 104 -2.14 -0.61 8.65
CA TYR A 104 -3.54 -1.03 8.83
C TYR A 104 -4.55 0.09 8.60
N LEU A 105 -4.10 1.35 8.66
CA LEU A 105 -4.95 2.55 8.62
C LEU A 105 -4.91 3.30 7.29
N ALA A 106 -4.23 2.77 6.27
CA ALA A 106 -4.40 3.24 4.91
C ALA A 106 -5.80 2.84 4.45
N ILE A 107 -6.71 3.82 4.36
CA ILE A 107 -8.14 3.67 4.02
C ILE A 107 -8.37 4.18 2.60
#